data_AF-M8CYQ4-F1
#
_entry.id   AF-M8CYQ4-F1
#
_cell.length_a   1.000
_cell.length_b   1.000
_cell.length_c   1.000
_cell.angle_alpha   90.00
_cell.angle_beta   90.00
_cell.angle_gamma   90.00
#
_symmetry.space_group_name_H-M   'P 1'
#
loop_
_entity.id
_entity.type
_entity.pdbx_description
1 polymer ?
#
loop_
_entity_poly.entity_id
_entity_poly.type
_entity_poly.pdbx_seq_one_letter_code
_entity_poly.pdbx_strand_id
1 'polypeptide(L)'
;MGRPIGVALRDFEADALEARGWPMGYSEYKVAKAAMNAYSRLLARRYPALHVNCTHPGYVKTDITMNSGILTPEEGARNVVKVALLPEGGPTGKFFAEGEEASFV
;
A
#
# COMPACT_ATOMS: atom_id res chain seq x y z
N MET A 1 12.26 16.73 -14.34
CA MET A 1 11.20 15.77 -13.94
C MET A 1 11.19 15.69 -12.42
N GLY A 2 10.12 16.14 -11.75
CA GLY A 2 10.07 16.15 -10.28
C GLY A 2 9.83 14.75 -9.70
N ARG A 3 10.48 14.40 -8.58
CA ARG A 3 10.18 13.16 -7.84
C ARG A 3 8.72 13.24 -7.33
N PRO A 4 7.84 12.25 -7.60
CA PRO A 4 6.41 12.34 -7.29
C PRO A 4 6.10 12.71 -5.84
N ILE A 5 6.81 12.11 -4.88
CA ILE A 5 6.69 12.43 -3.44
C ILE A 5 7.08 13.88 -3.15
N GLY A 6 8.15 14.37 -3.79
CA GLY A 6 8.58 15.75 -3.61
C GLY A 6 7.62 16.76 -4.23
N VAL A 7 6.86 16.38 -5.27
CA VAL A 7 5.78 17.21 -5.80
C VAL A 7 4.63 17.28 -4.79
N ALA A 8 4.19 16.14 -4.26
CA ALA A 8 3.13 16.09 -3.25
C ALA A 8 3.45 16.94 -2.02
N LEU A 9 4.69 16.87 -1.51
CA LEU A 9 5.11 17.67 -0.35
C LEU A 9 5.10 19.17 -0.64
N ARG A 10 5.59 19.60 -1.81
CA ARG A 10 5.56 21.01 -2.19
C ARG A 10 4.14 21.53 -2.38
N ASP A 11 3.26 20.74 -2.99
CA ASP A 11 1.87 21.12 -3.19
C ASP A 11 1.11 21.15 -1.86
N PHE A 12 1.47 20.31 -0.88
CA PHE A 12 0.96 20.39 0.48
C PHE A 12 1.44 21.65 1.21
N GLU A 13 2.74 21.96 1.17
CA GLU A 13 3.31 23.18 1.77
C GLU A 13 2.73 24.47 1.17
N ALA A 14 2.31 24.42 -0.09
CA ALA A 14 1.72 25.54 -0.82
C ALA A 14 0.17 25.61 -0.71
N ASP A 15 -0.46 24.77 0.09
CA ASP A 15 -1.93 24.65 0.20
C ASP A 15 -2.64 24.48 -1.17
N ALA A 16 -2.00 23.72 -2.05
CA ALA A 16 -2.39 23.58 -3.46
C ALA A 16 -2.82 22.16 -3.83
N LEU A 17 -3.03 21.27 -2.85
CA LEU A 17 -3.38 19.86 -3.12
C LEU A 17 -4.63 19.74 -4.00
N GLU A 18 -5.71 20.43 -3.65
CA GLU A 18 -6.96 20.41 -4.41
C GLU A 18 -6.78 20.98 -5.82
N ALA A 19 -6.19 22.18 -5.90
CA ALA A 19 -5.95 22.88 -7.16
C ALA A 19 -5.04 22.07 -8.13
N ARG A 20 -4.21 21.17 -7.59
CA ARG A 20 -3.33 20.28 -8.35
C ARG A 20 -3.92 18.87 -8.57
N GLY A 21 -5.16 18.63 -8.15
CA GLY A 21 -5.89 17.39 -8.40
C GLY A 21 -5.47 16.23 -7.49
N TRP A 22 -4.86 16.51 -6.33
CA TRP A 22 -4.56 15.47 -5.35
C TRP A 22 -5.84 14.97 -4.67
N PRO A 23 -5.87 13.71 -4.17
CA PRO A 23 -7.06 13.18 -3.51
C PRO A 23 -7.37 13.95 -2.22
N MET A 24 -8.57 14.53 -2.09
CA MET A 24 -8.91 15.37 -0.93
C MET A 24 -9.12 14.61 0.39
N GLY A 25 -9.47 13.33 0.33
CA GLY A 25 -9.60 12.48 1.51
C GLY A 25 -8.36 11.61 1.71
N TYR A 26 -7.73 11.73 2.89
CA TYR A 26 -6.56 10.94 3.29
C TYR A 26 -5.41 11.01 2.27
N SER A 27 -5.16 12.20 1.70
CA SER A 27 -4.18 12.42 0.63
C SER A 27 -2.79 11.90 1.02
N GLU A 28 -2.35 12.26 2.21
CA GLU A 28 -1.05 11.92 2.77
C GLU A 28 -0.91 10.41 2.91
N TYR A 29 -1.95 9.74 3.42
CA TYR A 29 -1.99 8.29 3.55
C TYR A 29 -1.93 7.60 2.18
N LYS A 30 -2.73 8.07 1.21
CA LYS A 30 -2.75 7.54 -0.16
C LYS A 30 -1.41 7.69 -0.85
N VAL A 31 -0.79 8.86 -0.77
CA VAL A 31 0.54 9.13 -1.34
C VAL A 31 1.59 8.24 -0.68
N ALA A 32 1.58 8.12 0.66
CA ALA A 32 2.51 7.25 1.38
C ALA A 32 2.39 5.77 0.98
N LYS A 33 1.16 5.26 0.84
CA LYS A 33 0.92 3.87 0.42
C LYS A 33 1.25 3.64 -1.06
N ALA A 34 0.97 4.60 -1.94
CA ALA A 34 1.40 4.53 -3.34
C ALA A 34 2.93 4.50 -3.47
N ALA A 35 3.65 5.32 -2.69
CA ALA A 35 5.10 5.31 -2.63
C ALA A 35 5.67 3.98 -2.12
N MET A 36 5.08 3.43 -1.05
CA MET A 36 5.45 2.12 -0.49
C MET A 36 5.24 0.99 -1.52
N ASN A 37 4.11 1.01 -2.23
CA ASN A 37 3.78 0.06 -3.29
C ASN A 37 4.78 0.14 -4.46
N ALA A 38 5.17 1.35 -4.88
CA ALA A 38 6.21 1.51 -5.91
C ALA A 38 7.57 0.99 -5.42
N TYR A 39 7.91 1.24 -4.15
CA TYR A 39 9.20 0.84 -3.58
C TYR A 39 9.32 -0.68 -3.43
N SER A 40 8.25 -1.40 -3.09
CA SER A 40 8.27 -2.87 -3.00
C SER A 40 8.64 -3.53 -4.34
N ARG A 41 8.19 -2.96 -5.47
CA ARG A 41 8.56 -3.42 -6.82
C ARG A 41 10.05 -3.21 -7.12
N LEU A 42 10.60 -2.08 -6.67
CA LEU A 42 12.04 -1.80 -6.80
C LEU A 42 12.87 -2.79 -5.97
N LEU A 43 12.43 -3.07 -4.74
CA LEU A 43 13.08 -4.05 -3.86
C LEU A 43 13.02 -5.46 -4.44
N ALA A 44 11.86 -5.91 -4.92
CA ALA A 44 11.69 -7.21 -5.55
C ALA A 44 12.64 -7.39 -6.74
N ARG A 45 12.77 -6.36 -7.60
CA ARG A 45 13.70 -6.38 -8.73
C ARG A 45 15.17 -6.37 -8.28
N ARG A 46 15.50 -5.65 -7.21
CA ARG A 46 16.87 -5.54 -6.69
C ARG A 46 17.33 -6.81 -5.98
N TYR A 47 16.42 -7.54 -5.35
CA TYR A 47 16.70 -8.72 -4.54
C TYR A 47 15.82 -9.90 -4.98
N PRO A 48 16.12 -10.54 -6.12
CA PRO A 48 15.28 -11.59 -6.70
C PRO A 48 15.18 -12.86 -5.84
N ALA A 49 16.07 -13.04 -4.86
CA ALA A 49 16.01 -14.15 -3.91
C ALA A 49 15.03 -13.89 -2.74
N LEU A 50 14.54 -12.67 -2.56
CA LEU A 50 13.60 -12.31 -1.51
C LEU A 50 12.17 -12.25 -2.04
N HIS A 51 11.21 -12.73 -1.24
CA HIS A 51 9.78 -12.54 -1.51
C HIS A 51 9.30 -11.19 -0.98
N VAL A 52 9.44 -10.14 -1.80
CA VAL A 52 8.95 -8.80 -1.45
C VAL A 52 7.61 -8.53 -2.14
N ASN A 53 6.54 -8.35 -1.36
CA ASN A 53 5.19 -8.05 -1.86
C ASN A 53 4.51 -6.99 -0.99
N CYS A 54 3.46 -6.35 -1.51
CA CYS A 54 2.56 -5.49 -0.75
C CYS A 54 1.21 -6.20 -0.53
N THR A 55 0.59 -5.97 0.62
CA THR A 55 -0.72 -6.54 0.95
C THR A 55 -1.63 -5.49 1.58
N HIS A 56 -2.87 -5.43 1.11
CA HIS A 56 -3.97 -4.73 1.74
C HIS A 56 -4.78 -5.73 2.57
N PRO A 57 -4.87 -5.55 3.90
CA PRO A 57 -5.55 -6.53 4.77
C PRO A 57 -7.08 -6.52 4.64
N GLY A 58 -7.65 -5.56 3.89
CA GLY A 58 -9.07 -5.21 3.94
C GLY A 58 -9.34 -4.06 4.91
N TYR A 59 -10.62 -3.77 5.16
CA TYR A 59 -11.04 -2.72 6.09
C TYR A 59 -11.28 -3.30 7.49
N VAL A 60 -10.27 -3.18 8.37
CA VAL A 60 -10.15 -3.92 9.64
C VAL A 60 -10.52 -3.06 10.85
N LYS A 61 -11.31 -3.60 11.79
CA LYS A 61 -11.68 -2.99 13.07
C LYS A 61 -10.47 -2.83 13.99
N THR A 62 -9.84 -1.67 13.90
CA THR A 62 -8.68 -1.27 14.70
C THR A 62 -8.83 0.16 15.19
N ASP A 63 -7.96 0.60 16.10
CA ASP A 63 -7.90 1.99 16.55
C ASP A 63 -7.70 2.98 15.39
N ILE A 64 -6.91 2.62 14.36
CA ILE A 64 -6.74 3.44 13.14
C ILE A 64 -8.07 3.74 12.46
N THR A 65 -8.99 2.77 12.47
CA THR A 65 -10.32 2.91 11.86
C THR A 65 -11.40 3.33 12.85
N MET A 66 -11.02 3.67 14.10
CA MET A 66 -11.96 3.90 15.20
C MET A 66 -12.97 2.74 15.34
N ASN A 67 -12.50 1.51 15.18
CA ASN A 67 -13.29 0.28 15.18
C ASN A 67 -14.45 0.22 14.17
N SER A 68 -14.43 1.04 13.11
CA SER A 68 -15.49 1.08 12.08
C SER A 68 -15.26 0.13 10.89
N GLY A 69 -14.22 -0.71 10.93
CA GLY A 69 -13.94 -1.74 9.93
C GLY A 69 -15.05 -2.77 9.75
N ILE A 70 -15.02 -3.51 8.65
CA ILE A 70 -15.93 -4.65 8.40
C ILE A 70 -15.31 -5.94 8.98
N LEU A 71 -14.00 -6.13 8.79
CA LEU A 71 -13.26 -7.30 9.22
C LEU A 71 -12.80 -7.19 10.68
N THR A 72 -12.70 -8.32 11.39
CA THR A 72 -11.97 -8.38 12.68
C THR A 72 -10.45 -8.32 12.46
N PRO A 73 -9.66 -7.98 13.50
CA PRO A 73 -8.20 -8.08 13.43
C PRO A 73 -7.69 -9.44 12.95
N GLU A 74 -8.32 -10.54 13.37
CA GLU A 74 -7.95 -11.91 12.98
C GLU A 74 -8.21 -12.19 11.50
N GLU A 75 -9.32 -11.69 10.96
CA GLU A 75 -9.65 -11.81 9.53
C GLU A 75 -8.67 -11.01 8.67
N GLY A 76 -8.40 -9.75 9.04
CA GLY A 76 -7.40 -8.93 8.37
C GLY A 76 -6.00 -9.52 8.44
N ALA A 77 -5.61 -10.07 9.60
CA ALA A 77 -4.32 -10.73 9.78
C ALA A 77 -4.19 -11.98 8.90
N ARG A 78 -5.27 -12.77 8.73
CA ARG A 78 -5.29 -13.95 7.85
C ARG A 78 -4.93 -13.58 6.41
N ASN A 79 -5.43 -12.46 5.90
CA ASN A 79 -5.12 -11.96 4.56
C ASN A 79 -3.63 -11.63 4.39
N VAL A 80 -3.00 -11.05 5.43
CA VAL A 80 -1.56 -10.75 5.43
C VAL A 80 -0.73 -12.03 5.53
N VAL A 81 -1.11 -12.94 6.44
CA VAL A 81 -0.40 -14.22 6.68
C VAL A 81 -0.44 -15.10 5.43
N LYS A 82 -1.55 -15.13 4.68
CA LYS A 82 -1.64 -15.86 3.40
C LYS A 82 -0.54 -15.42 2.42
N VAL A 83 -0.22 -14.13 2.36
CA VAL A 83 0.83 -13.59 1.49
C VAL A 83 2.23 -13.88 2.07
N ALA A 84 2.38 -13.80 3.40
CA ALA A 84 3.65 -14.08 4.07
C ALA A 84 4.09 -15.56 3.96
N LEU A 85 3.12 -16.48 3.85
CA LEU A 85 3.33 -17.92 3.77
C LEU A 85 3.24 -18.48 2.34
N LEU A 86 3.38 -17.62 1.32
CA LEU A 86 3.46 -18.09 -0.07
C LEU A 86 4.62 -19.10 -0.23
N PRO A 87 4.43 -20.16 -1.04
CA PRO A 87 5.43 -21.20 -1.22
C PRO A 87 6.72 -20.63 -1.83
N GLU A 88 7.82 -21.36 -1.65
CA GLU A 88 9.08 -21.07 -2.33
C GLU A 88 8.87 -21.02 -3.85
N GLY A 89 9.50 -20.05 -4.52
CA GLY A 89 9.26 -19.77 -5.95
C GLY A 89 7.93 -19.06 -6.24
N GLY A 90 7.21 -18.65 -5.21
CA GLY A 90 6.00 -17.84 -5.31
C GLY A 90 6.24 -16.43 -5.86
N PRO A 91 5.16 -15.66 -6.08
CA PRO A 91 5.24 -14.33 -6.68
C PRO A 91 6.05 -13.35 -5.81
N THR A 92 6.82 -12.49 -6.48
CA THR A 92 7.48 -11.32 -5.87
C THR A 92 7.22 -10.06 -6.71
N GLY A 93 7.21 -8.89 -6.07
CA GLY A 93 6.92 -7.60 -6.69
C GLY A 93 5.44 -7.42 -7.02
N LYS A 94 4.55 -8.14 -6.32
CA LYS A 94 3.10 -8.13 -6.51
C LYS A 94 2.38 -7.37 -5.40
N PHE A 95 1.15 -6.99 -5.70
CA PHE A 95 0.21 -6.43 -4.74
C PHE A 95 -0.91 -7.46 -4.50
N PHE A 96 -1.33 -7.58 -3.25
CA PHE A 96 -2.42 -8.45 -2.85
C PHE A 96 -3.50 -7.64 -2.17
N ALA A 97 -4.75 -7.80 -2.57
CA ALA A 97 -5.92 -7.25 -1.90
C ALA A 97 -6.66 -8.40 -1.21
N GLU A 98 -6.79 -8.31 0.12
CA GLU A 98 -7.51 -9.30 0.92
C GLU A 98 -7.02 -10.75 0.67
N GLY A 99 -5.71 -10.91 0.47
CA GLY A 99 -5.07 -12.21 0.26
C GLY A 99 -5.09 -12.73 -1.18
N GLU A 100 -5.66 -11.98 -2.14
CA GLU A 100 -5.67 -12.32 -3.56
C GLU A 100 -4.76 -11.36 -4.37
N GLU A 101 -4.05 -11.88 -5.38
CA GLU A 101 -3.22 -11.03 -6.24
C GLU A 101 -4.09 -10.00 -6.99
N ALA A 102 -3.67 -8.74 -6.98
CA ALA A 102 -4.41 -7.62 -7.55
C ALA A 102 -3.49 -6.65 -8.29
N SER A 103 -4.10 -5.76 -9.07
CA SER A 103 -3.39 -4.71 -9.79
C SER A 103 -2.89 -3.61 -8.84
N PHE A 104 -1.73 -3.02 -9.16
CA PHE A 104 -1.25 -1.80 -8.51
C PHE A 104 -1.98 -0.53 -8.97
N VAL A 105 -2.70 -0.62 -10.09
CA VAL A 105 -3.42 0.46 -10.78
C VAL A 105 -4.88 0.11 -10.96
#